data_AF-A0ABD5BKU6-F1
#
_entry.id   AF-A0ABD5BKU6-F1
#
_cell.length_a   1.000
_cell.length_b   1.000
_cell.length_c   1.000
_cell.angle_alpha   90.00
_cell.angle_beta   90.00
_cell.angle_gamma   90.00
#
_symmetry.space_group_name_H-M   'P 1'
#
loop_
_entity.id
_entity.type
_entity.pdbx_description
1 polymer ?
#
loop_
_entity_poly.entity_id
_entity_poly.type
_entity_poly.pdbx_seq_one_letter_code
_entity_poly.pdbx_strand_id
1 'polypeptide(L)'
;SLSVGPGMDTGAQINPLVSLAHRNKVAAYLDDARAKNAELIGGAAGPDDNGFYIPPTLVINPDDRLNLTREEVFGPVVNLIR
;
A
#
# COMPACT_ATOMS: atom_id res chain seq x y z
N SER A 1 2.98 -7.01 13.31
CA SER A 1 2.42 -7.03 11.93
C SER A 1 0.92 -6.81 12.03
N LEU A 2 0.29 -6.24 11.00
CA LEU A 2 -1.16 -6.12 10.91
C LEU A 2 -1.75 -7.37 10.26
N SER A 3 -2.88 -7.88 10.76
CA SER A 3 -3.61 -8.97 10.11
C SER A 3 -4.36 -8.44 8.88
N VAL A 4 -4.20 -9.13 7.75
CA VAL A 4 -4.84 -8.77 6.48
C VAL A 4 -5.80 -9.89 6.11
N GLY A 5 -7.04 -9.55 5.75
CA GLY A 5 -8.05 -10.55 5.44
C GLY A 5 -9.39 -9.99 4.95
N PRO A 6 -10.38 -10.86 4.69
CA PRO A 6 -11.68 -10.46 4.15
C PRO A 6 -12.45 -9.52 5.08
N GLY A 7 -13.34 -8.69 4.51
CA GLY A 7 -14.10 -7.69 5.29
C GLY A 7 -15.07 -8.25 6.33
N MET A 8 -15.44 -9.53 6.23
CA MET A 8 -16.29 -10.22 7.22
C MET A 8 -15.48 -10.97 8.28
N ASP A 9 -14.15 -11.03 8.14
CA ASP A 9 -13.28 -11.61 9.17
C ASP A 9 -13.05 -10.59 10.28
N THR A 10 -13.60 -10.87 11.46
CA THR A 10 -13.45 -10.03 12.65
C THR A 10 -12.01 -9.92 13.16
N GLY A 11 -11.12 -10.82 12.74
CA GLY A 11 -9.69 -10.78 13.06
C GLY A 11 -8.87 -9.95 12.08
N ALA A 12 -9.42 -9.55 10.93
CA ALA A 12 -8.72 -8.75 9.93
C ALA A 12 -8.69 -7.27 10.31
N GLN A 13 -7.50 -6.68 10.36
CA GLN A 13 -7.29 -5.24 10.61
C GLN A 13 -7.21 -4.43 9.31
N ILE A 14 -6.85 -5.08 8.21
CA ILE A 14 -6.76 -4.48 6.88
C ILE A 14 -7.51 -5.38 5.90
N ASN A 15 -8.41 -4.77 5.14
CA ASN A 15 -9.29 -5.43 4.17
C ASN A 15 -8.88 -5.07 2.74
N PRO A 16 -9.41 -5.75 1.70
CA PRO A 16 -9.04 -5.42 0.32
C PRO A 16 -9.56 -4.05 -0.09
N LEU A 17 -8.92 -3.45 -1.10
CA LEU A 17 -9.42 -2.23 -1.73
C LEU A 17 -10.72 -2.51 -2.50
N VAL A 18 -11.46 -1.44 -2.80
CA VAL A 18 -12.80 -1.54 -3.38
C VAL A 18 -12.84 -2.12 -4.80
N SER A 19 -11.77 -1.97 -5.58
CA SER A 19 -11.72 -2.43 -6.96
C SER A 19 -10.30 -2.76 -7.43
N LEU A 20 -10.21 -3.54 -8.52
CA LEU A 20 -8.95 -3.81 -9.21
C LEU A 20 -8.29 -2.53 -9.71
N ALA A 21 -9.08 -1.60 -10.26
CA ALA A 21 -8.57 -0.32 -10.75
C ALA A 21 -7.93 0.50 -9.62
N HIS A 22 -8.55 0.52 -8.43
CA HIS A 22 -8.01 1.18 -7.26
C HIS A 22 -6.72 0.51 -6.79
N ARG A 23 -6.69 -0.83 -6.68
CA ARG A 23 -5.47 -1.58 -6.36
C ARG A 23 -4.34 -1.25 -7.32
N ASN A 24 -4.60 -1.24 -8.62
CA ASN A 24 -3.59 -0.94 -9.64
C ASN A 24 -3.09 0.50 -9.52
N LYS A 25 -3.97 1.47 -9.23
CA LYS A 25 -3.57 2.86 -8.94
C LYS A 25 -2.60 2.93 -7.76
N VAL A 26 -2.94 2.27 -6.64
CA VAL A 26 -2.08 2.27 -5.45
C VAL A 26 -0.75 1.57 -5.72
N ALA A 27 -0.77 0.43 -6.41
CA ALA A 27 0.43 -0.30 -6.80
C ALA A 27 1.37 0.57 -7.66
N ALA A 28 0.83 1.35 -8.59
CA ALA A 28 1.62 2.25 -9.44
C ALA A 28 2.39 3.32 -8.64
N TYR A 29 1.82 3.85 -7.54
CA TYR A 29 2.56 4.76 -6.65
C TYR A 29 3.73 4.06 -5.94
N LEU A 30 3.54 2.80 -5.51
CA LEU A 30 4.60 2.02 -4.87
C LEU A 30 5.70 1.63 -5.85
N ASP A 31 5.34 1.34 -7.11
CA ASP A 31 6.29 1.07 -8.17
C ASP A 31 7.09 2.33 -8.55
N ASP A 32 6.45 3.50 -8.63
CA ASP A 32 7.12 4.80 -8.81
C ASP A 32 8.12 5.09 -7.69
N ALA A 33 7.72 4.85 -6.43
CA ALA A 33 8.59 5.02 -5.27
C ALA A 33 9.82 4.10 -5.33
N ARG A 34 9.61 2.81 -5.65
CA ARG A 34 10.70 1.84 -5.82
C ARG A 34 11.63 2.24 -6.96
N ALA A 35 11.09 2.70 -8.09
CA ALA A 35 11.86 3.17 -9.24
C ALA A 35 12.72 4.41 -8.90
N LYS A 36 12.28 5.22 -7.94
CA LYS A 36 13.01 6.41 -7.42
C LYS A 36 13.85 6.10 -6.17
N ASN A 37 14.18 4.83 -5.92
CA ASN A 37 15.03 4.38 -4.82
C ASN A 37 14.49 4.67 -3.41
N ALA A 38 13.18 4.82 -3.25
CA ALA A 38 12.57 4.82 -1.92
C ALA A 38 12.65 3.40 -1.31
N GLU A 39 12.83 3.32 0.00
CA GLU A 39 12.75 2.05 0.72
C GLU A 39 11.28 1.75 1.07
N LEU A 40 10.84 0.52 0.77
CA LEU A 40 9.47 0.08 1.04
C LEU A 40 9.49 -1.04 2.07
N ILE A 41 8.87 -0.80 3.22
CA ILE A 41 8.66 -1.80 4.28
C ILE A 41 7.20 -2.27 4.20
N GLY A 42 7.00 -3.48 3.70
CA GLY A 42 5.68 -4.09 3.52
C GLY A 42 5.28 -5.02 4.67
N GLY A 43 4.00 -5.03 5.01
CA GLY A 43 3.35 -6.02 5.88
C GLY A 43 2.93 -7.29 5.13
N ALA A 44 1.98 -8.04 5.71
CA ALA A 44 1.42 -9.23 5.08
C ALA A 44 0.64 -8.86 3.80
N ALA A 45 0.70 -9.71 2.77
CA ALA A 45 0.04 -9.45 1.49
C ALA A 45 -1.48 -9.73 1.48
N GLY A 46 -1.97 -10.49 2.46
CA GLY A 46 -3.34 -11.01 2.48
C GLY A 46 -3.37 -12.53 2.38
N PRO A 47 -4.54 -13.14 2.61
CA PRO A 47 -4.68 -14.60 2.69
C PRO A 47 -4.91 -15.27 1.34
N ASP A 48 -5.29 -14.54 0.29
CA ASP A 48 -5.73 -15.07 -0.99
C ASP A 48 -5.35 -14.19 -2.19
N ASP A 49 -5.20 -14.82 -3.36
CA ASP A 49 -5.06 -14.11 -4.65
C ASP A 49 -6.40 -13.50 -5.11
N ASN A 50 -7.52 -13.96 -4.54
CA ASN A 50 -8.86 -13.48 -4.82
C ASN A 50 -9.21 -12.27 -3.96
N GLY A 51 -8.74 -11.10 -4.38
CA GLY A 51 -9.08 -9.83 -3.76
C GLY A 51 -8.18 -8.71 -4.22
N PHE A 52 -8.53 -7.48 -3.83
CA PHE A 52 -7.79 -6.29 -4.25
C PHE A 52 -6.85 -5.78 -3.15
N TYR A 53 -6.03 -6.68 -2.61
CA TYR A 53 -5.14 -6.35 -1.50
C TYR A 53 -3.90 -5.57 -1.94
N ILE A 54 -3.49 -4.64 -1.07
CA ILE A 54 -2.17 -4.04 -1.04
C ILE A 54 -1.65 -4.26 0.39
N PRO A 55 -0.43 -4.81 0.58
CA PRO A 55 0.15 -4.91 1.90
C PRO A 55 0.22 -3.52 2.56
N PRO A 56 -0.06 -3.39 3.87
CA PRO A 56 0.24 -2.17 4.59
C PRO A 56 1.71 -1.80 4.38
N THR A 57 1.97 -0.64 3.80
CA THR A 57 3.30 -0.28 3.29
C THR A 57 3.76 1.03 3.88
N LEU A 58 4.94 1.02 4.51
CA LEU A 58 5.67 2.22 4.88
C LEU A 58 6.68 2.53 3.77
N VAL A 59 6.59 3.72 3.20
CA VAL A 59 7.57 4.24 2.25
C VAL A 59 8.50 5.17 3.01
N ILE A 60 9.78 4.81 3.11
CA ILE A 60 10.82 5.70 3.63
C ILE A 60 11.35 6.49 2.45
N ASN A 61 10.96 7.76 2.41
CA ASN A 61 11.19 8.62 1.28
C ASN A 61 12.49 9.43 1.44
N PRO A 62 13.47 9.30 0.52
CA PRO A 62 14.69 10.09 0.56
C PRO A 62 14.50 11.57 0.19
N ASP A 63 13.46 11.94 -0.58
CA ASP A 63 13.21 13.33 -1.00
C ASP A 63 11.74 13.62 -1.41
N ASP A 64 11.31 14.88 -1.40
CA ASP A 64 9.89 15.26 -1.61
C ASP A 64 9.35 15.09 -3.05
N ARG A 65 10.11 14.52 -3.98
CA ARG A 65 9.75 14.45 -5.41
C ARG A 65 8.95 13.21 -5.80
N LEU A 66 8.73 12.26 -4.89
CA LEU A 66 7.86 11.11 -5.15
C LEU A 66 6.42 11.55 -5.41
N ASN A 67 5.71 10.89 -6.34
CA ASN A 67 4.33 11.27 -6.66
C ASN A 67 3.41 11.13 -5.44
N LEU A 68 3.59 10.06 -4.65
CA LEU A 68 2.83 9.82 -3.41
C LEU A 68 3.07 10.85 -2.29
N THR A 69 4.09 11.70 -2.42
CA THR A 69 4.31 12.83 -1.51
C THR A 69 3.40 14.01 -1.84
N ARG A 70 2.96 14.11 -3.09
CA ARG A 70 2.23 15.27 -3.63
C ARG A 70 0.78 14.96 -3.98
N GLU A 71 0.46 13.68 -4.13
CA GLU A 71 -0.84 13.19 -4.56
C GLU A 71 -1.43 12.21 -3.55
N GLU A 72 -2.75 12.13 -3.52
CA GLU A 72 -3.45 11.25 -2.61
C GLU A 72 -3.50 9.80 -3.14
N VAL A 73 -2.92 8.88 -2.39
CA VAL A 73 -2.81 7.46 -2.74
C VAL A 73 -4.13 6.70 -2.51
N PHE A 74 -4.88 7.03 -1.45
CA PHE A 74 -6.08 6.30 -1.00
C PHE A 74 -5.85 4.79 -0.77
N GLY A 75 -4.66 4.40 -0.31
CA GLY A 75 -4.33 3.01 0.01
C GLY A 75 -3.76 2.88 1.43
N PRO A 76 -3.50 1.65 1.90
CA PRO A 76 -2.85 1.41 3.19
C PRO A 76 -1.35 1.72 3.12
N VAL A 77 -1.02 2.96 2.76
CA VAL A 77 0.34 3.44 2.50
C VAL A 77 0.61 4.64 3.41
N VAL A 78 1.72 4.57 4.15
CA VAL A 78 2.23 5.69 4.95
C VAL A 78 3.54 6.16 4.30
N ASN A 79 3.63 7.45 4.05
CA ASN A 79 4.84 8.09 3.54
C ASN A 79 5.60 8.75 4.68
N LEU A 80 6.83 8.32 4.95
CA LEU A 80 7.73 8.94 5.91
C LEU A 80 8.75 9.80 5.17
N ILE A 81 8.65 11.11 5.36
CA ILE A 81 9.54 12.11 4.77
C ILE A 81 10.49 12.59 5.86
N ARG A 82 11.76 12.80 5.53
CA ARG A 82 12.75 13.36 6.44
C ARG A 82 12.81 14.88 6.36
#